data_AF-A0A5J4P7J8-F1
#
_entry.id   AF-A0A5J4P7J8-F1
#
_cell.length_a   1.000
_cell.length_b   1.000
_cell.length_c   1.000
_cell.angle_alpha   90.00
_cell.angle_beta   90.00
_cell.angle_gamma   90.00
#
_symmetry.space_group_name_H-M   'P 1'
#
loop_
_entity.id
_entity.type
_entity.pdbx_description
1 polymer ?
#
loop_
_entity_poly.entity_id
_entity_poly.type
_entity_poly.pdbx_seq_one_letter_code
_entity_poly.pdbx_strand_id
1 'polypeptide(L)' 'MREKEIGVVFRENEAGRIYGVTFIDYQNRTVLNGSRLGKEFSANVFNELFDNNSKQRNEIKHRATDNQPKKAERIRQNES' A
#
# COMPACT_ATOMS: atom_id res chain seq x y z
N MET A 1 15.86 -12.90 -18.96
CA MET A 1 15.53 -11.88 -17.96
C MET A 1 16.49 -12.02 -16.78
N ARG A 2 17.38 -11.07 -16.55
CA ARG A 2 18.13 -10.93 -15.28
C ARG A 2 17.96 -9.49 -14.83
N GLU A 3 16.77 -9.16 -14.33
CA GLU A 3 16.34 -7.76 -14.18
C GLU A 3 16.35 -7.24 -12.74
N LYS A 4 16.83 -8.01 -11.76
CA LYS A 4 16.97 -7.52 -10.39
C LYS A 4 18.28 -7.99 -9.77
N GLU A 5 19.23 -7.07 -9.67
CA GLU A 5 20.50 -7.28 -8.94
C GLU A 5 20.24 -7.42 -7.44
N ILE A 6 19.19 -6.75 -6.93
CA ILE A 6 18.74 -6.83 -5.53
C ILE A 6 17.29 -7.33 -5.46
N GLY A 7 17.06 -8.41 -4.71
CA GLY A 7 15.75 -8.89 -4.29
C GLY A 7 15.36 -8.35 -2.91
N VAL A 8 14.06 -8.22 -2.65
CA VAL A 8 13.54 -7.80 -1.34
C VAL A 8 12.46 -8.78 -0.90
N VAL A 9 12.52 -9.21 0.36
CA VAL A 9 11.52 -10.06 1.01
C VAL A 9 10.96 -9.34 2.22
N PHE A 10 9.64 -9.14 2.23
CA PHE A 10 8.89 -8.63 3.37
C PHE A 10 8.36 -9.80 4.19
N ARG A 11 8.40 -9.68 5.52
CA ARG A 11 7.74 -10.60 6.44
C ARG A 11 6.67 -9.85 7.19
N GLU A 12 5.45 -10.34 7.09
CA GLU A 12 4.26 -9.77 7.70
C GLU A 12 3.71 -10.73 8.75
N ASN A 13 3.08 -10.17 9.79
CA ASN A 13 2.29 -10.95 10.74
C ASN A 13 0.84 -11.14 10.22
N GLU A 14 0.01 -11.82 11.00
CA GLU A 14 -1.40 -12.08 10.64
C GLU A 14 -2.24 -10.80 10.46
N ALA A 15 -1.83 -9.69 11.08
CA ALA A 15 -2.47 -8.38 10.92
C ALA A 15 -1.94 -7.58 9.72
N GLY A 16 -1.05 -8.15 8.91
CA GLY A 16 -0.44 -7.49 7.75
C GLY A 16 0.66 -6.48 8.11
N ARG A 17 1.06 -6.39 9.39
CA ARG A 17 2.17 -5.50 9.79
C ARG A 17 3.50 -6.13 9.39
N ILE A 18 4.31 -5.38 8.66
CA ILE A 18 5.67 -5.80 8.31
C ILE A 18 6.51 -5.77 9.57
N TYR A 19 7.06 -6.90 9.98
CA TYR A 19 7.98 -6.98 11.13
C TYR A 19 9.44 -7.17 10.70
N GLY A 20 9.69 -7.52 9.44
CA GLY A 20 11.04 -7.72 8.92
C GLY A 20 11.14 -7.45 7.42
N VAL A 21 12.30 -6.94 7.02
CA VAL A 21 12.67 -6.73 5.62
C VAL A 21 14.05 -7.34 5.41
N THR A 22 14.21 -8.13 4.35
CA THR A 22 15.48 -8.73 3.96
C THR A 22 15.82 -8.37 2.52
N PHE A 23 17.04 -7.92 2.30
CA PHE A 23 17.62 -7.62 0.99
C PHE A 23 18.54 -8.77 0.57
N ILE A 24 18.39 -9.21 -0.67
CA ILE A 24 19.15 -10.30 -1.27
C ILE A 24 19.95 -9.72 -2.43
N ASP A 25 21.26 -9.61 -2.27
CA ASP A 25 22.16 -9.25 -3.34
C ASP A 25 22.61 -10.52 -4.07
N TYR A 26 22.16 -10.66 -5.31
CA TYR A 26 22.47 -11.83 -6.13
C TYR A 26 23.88 -11.78 -6.75
N GLN A 27 24.46 -10.58 -6.89
CA GLN A 27 25.82 -10.41 -7.40
C GLN A 27 26.83 -10.79 -6.32
N ASN A 28 26.67 -10.23 -5.12
CA ASN A 28 27.57 -10.44 -3.99
C ASN A 28 27.17 -11.62 -3.11
N ARG A 29 26.13 -12.39 -3.50
CA ARG A 29 25.60 -13.56 -2.78
C ARG A 29 25.37 -13.30 -1.30
N THR A 30 24.87 -12.11 -0.99
CA THR A 30 24.76 -11.60 0.38
C THR A 30 23.30 -11.36 0.74
N VAL A 31 22.95 -11.70 1.98
CA VAL A 31 21.60 -11.52 2.52
C VAL A 31 21.67 -10.66 3.77
N LEU A 32 20.97 -9.53 3.77
CA LEU A 32 21.03 -8.55 4.85
C LEU A 32 19.63 -8.21 5.34
N ASN A 33 19.45 -8.23 6.66
CA ASN A 33 18.26 -7.64 7.27
C ASN A 33 18.32 -6.12 7.09
N GLY A 34 17.21 -5.50 6.73
CA GLY A 34 17.16 -4.06 6.48
C GLY A 34 17.65 -3.22 7.67
N SER A 35 17.32 -3.64 8.90
CA SER A 35 17.83 -2.96 10.11
C SER A 35 19.36 -2.98 10.26
N ARG A 36 20.06 -3.92 9.60
CA ARG A 36 21.54 -3.96 9.57
C ARG A 36 22.12 -3.02 8.51
N LEU A 37 21.34 -2.66 7.49
CA LEU A 37 21.71 -1.65 6.49
C LEU A 37 21.49 -0.23 7.01
N GLY A 38 20.49 -0.04 7.88
CA GLY A 38 20.21 1.24 8.52
C GLY A 38 18.76 1.39 8.93
N LYS A 39 18.45 2.46 9.67
CA LYS A 39 17.08 2.75 10.12
C LYS A 39 16.11 2.97 8.95
N GLU A 40 16.59 3.61 7.88
CA GLU A 40 15.81 3.90 6.67
C GLU A 40 15.37 2.63 5.90
N PHE A 41 16.09 1.53 6.10
CA PHE A 41 15.76 0.22 5.51
C PHE A 41 14.98 -0.70 6.47
N SER A 42 14.57 -0.19 7.63
CA SER A 42 13.85 -0.97 8.64
C SER A 42 12.40 -1.22 8.25
N ALA A 43 11.82 -2.29 8.80
CA ALA A 43 10.41 -2.61 8.63
C ALA A 43 9.47 -1.45 9.02
N ASN A 44 9.82 -0.65 10.02
CA ASN A 44 8.97 0.45 10.47
C ASN A 44 8.77 1.51 9.37
N VAL A 45 9.83 1.84 8.63
CA VAL A 45 9.75 2.81 7.53
C VAL A 45 8.83 2.31 6.42
N PHE A 46 8.91 1.02 6.08
CA PHE A 46 8.04 0.43 5.06
C PHE A 46 6.57 0.36 5.51
N ASN A 47 6.29 0.09 6.79
CA ASN A 47 4.92 0.19 7.31
C ASN A 47 4.38 1.61 7.09
N GLU A 48 5.12 2.64 7.48
CA GLU A 48 4.69 4.03 7.30
C GLU A 48 4.43 4.37 5.83
N LEU A 49 5.33 3.97 4.92
CA LEU A 49 5.19 4.23 3.49
C LEU A 49 3.97 3.55 2.88
N PHE A 50 3.71 2.28 3.20
CA PHE A 50 2.60 1.52 2.64
C PHE A 50 1.26 1.88 3.29
N ASP A 51 1.25 2.17 4.60
CA ASP A 51 0.07 2.66 5.32
C ASP A 51 -0.37 4.02 4.75
N ASN A 52 0.57 4.93 4.49
CA ASN A 52 0.26 6.24 3.90
C ASN A 52 -0.25 6.12 2.45
N ASN A 53 0.23 5.15 1.68
CA ASN A 53 -0.26 4.91 0.32
C ASN A 53 -1.70 4.38 0.32
N SER A 54 -2.07 3.57 1.32
CA SER A 54 -3.46 3.08 1.48
C SER A 54 -4.44 4.21 1.80
N LYS A 55 -4.05 5.16 2.66
CA LYS A 55 -4.86 6.34 3.00
C LYS A 55 -5.09 7.24 1.78
N GLN A 56 -4.04 7.50 1.01
CA GLN A 56 -4.14 8.35 -0.19
C GLN A 56 -5.04 7.72 -1.28
N ARG A 57 -5.04 6.39 -1.43
CA ARG A 57 -5.96 5.68 -2.34
C ARG A 57 -7.42 5.75 -1.88
N ASN A 58 -7.68 5.72 -0.57
CA ASN A 58 -9.04 5.79 -0.03
C ASN A 58 -9.63 7.20 -0.14
N GLU A 59 -8.82 8.25 0.05
CA GLU A 59 -9.23 9.65 -0.14
C GLU A 59 -9.62 9.97 -1.59
N ILE A 60 -8.89 9.43 -2.58
CA ILE A 60 -9.23 9.59 -4.01
C ILE A 60 -10.55 8.88 -4.34
N LYS A 61 -10.80 7.70 -3.75
CA LYS A 61 -12.06 6.96 -3.96
C LYS A 61 -13.28 7.68 -3.37
N HIS A 62 -13.17 8.24 -2.17
CA HIS A 62 -14.28 8.98 -1.55
C HIS A 62 -14.64 10.26 -2.34
N ARG A 63 -13.64 11.00 -2.85
CA ARG A 63 -13.90 12.15 -3.74
C ARG A 63 -14.55 11.76 -5.08
N ALA A 64 -14.26 10.58 -5.62
CA ALA A 64 -14.85 10.12 -6.87
C ALA A 64 -16.32 9.70 -6.72
N THR A 65 -16.76 9.28 -5.52
CA THR A 65 -18.16 8.88 -5.24
C THR A 65 -19.06 10.04 -4.81
N ASP A 66 -18.50 11.16 -4.34
CA ASP A 66 -19.27 12.34 -3.92
C ASP A 66 -19.74 13.24 -5.09
N ASN A 67 -19.29 12.98 -6.32
CA ASN A 67 -19.60 13.78 -7.51
C ASN A 67 -20.71 13.19 -8.42
N GLN A 68 -21.53 12.26 -7.93
CA GLN A 68 -22.74 11.86 -8.68
C GLN A 68 -23.86 12.89 -8.46
N PRO A 69 -24.42 13.51 -9.52
CA PRO A 69 -25.57 14.38 -9.37
C PRO A 69 -26.76 13.53 -8.90
N LYS A 70 -27.31 13.87 -7.73
CA LYS A 70 -28.59 13.32 -7.25
C LYS A 70 -29.65 13.60 -8.31
N LYS A 71 -30.07 12.56 -9.05
CA LYS A 71 -31.14 12.66 -10.04
C LYS A 71 -32.41 13.06 -9.28
N ALA A 72 -32.87 14.30 -9.50
CA ALA A 72 -34.12 14.80 -8.95
C ALA A 72 -35.27 13.95 -9.48
N GLU A 73 -35.88 13.16 -8.59
CA GLU A 73 -37.07 12.39 -8.90
C GLU A 73 -38.26 13.35 -8.91
N ARG A 74 -38.69 13.71 -10.13
CA ARG A 74 -39.89 14.52 -10.37
C ARG A 74 -41.13 13.70 -10.06
N ILE A 75 -41.95 14.28 -9.17
CA ILE A 75 -43.35 13.98 -8.88
C ILE A 75 -44.12 13.62 -10.16
N ARG A 76 -44.87 12.50 -10.12
CA ARG A 76 -46.13 12.37 -10.84
C ARG A 76 -47.22 11.83 -9.92
N GLN A 77 -48.20 12.69 -9.71
CA GLN A 77 -49.56 12.37 -9.29
C GLN A 77 -50.13 11.22 -10.13
N ASN A 78 -51.05 10.43 -9.55
CA ASN A 78 -52.32 10.01 -10.19
C ASN A 78 -53.25 9.32 -9.16
N GLU A 79 -54.31 10.04 -8.82
CA GLU A 79 -55.74 9.66 -8.72
C GLU A 79 -56.16 8.27 -8.17
N SER A 80 -56.99 8.31 -7.12
CA SER A 80 -58.31 7.66 -7.05
C SER A 80 -59.23 8.46 -6.13
#